data_AF-A0A318URX8-F1
#
_entry.id   AF-A0A318URX8-F1
#
_cell.length_a   1.000
_cell.length_b   1.000
_cell.length_c   1.000
_cell.angle_alpha   90.00
_cell.angle_beta   90.00
_cell.angle_gamma   90.00
#
_symmetry.space_group_name_H-M   'P 1'
#
loop_
_entity.id
_entity.type
_entity.pdbx_description
1 polymer ?
#
loop_
_entity_poly.entity_id
_entity_poly.type
_entity_poly.pdbx_seq_one_letter_code
_entity_poly.pdbx_strand_id
1 'polypeptide(L)'
;MSTTNTFWRWEKMPVVNELTVKTITVFDRDRDIVILKPNDDMDAGPYLEGEIQTDQLNVMFDDELVLHSRFTECFADKQARDVTVRPVKFYLNDEQQDTESWIHISIVGRVLAIDYQQSAYTVDDDNSIKSIEHLVLDHANIERSGMHIFRIYGFEDWILVSDTLKQQLQAMNISGMRFLPV
;
A
#
# COMPACT_ATOMS: atom_id res chain seq x y z
N MET A 1 -30.17 7.69 7.31
CA MET A 1 -29.41 6.71 8.12
C MET A 1 -27.97 6.82 7.67
N SER A 2 -27.02 7.00 8.59
CA SER A 2 -25.60 7.14 8.25
C SER A 2 -25.06 5.78 7.82
N THR A 3 -24.74 5.60 6.54
CA THR A 3 -23.98 4.44 6.07
C THR A 3 -22.59 4.57 6.68
N THR A 4 -22.32 3.77 7.71
CA THR A 4 -21.01 3.78 8.35
C THR A 4 -20.10 3.00 7.40
N ASN A 5 -19.24 3.70 6.66
CA ASN A 5 -18.30 3.04 5.76
C ASN A 5 -17.43 2.07 6.57
N THR A 6 -17.62 0.78 6.34
CA THR A 6 -16.90 -0.29 7.04
C THR A 6 -15.51 -0.51 6.46
N PHE A 7 -15.31 -0.14 5.20
CA PHE A 7 -14.05 -0.26 4.48
C PHE A 7 -13.69 1.01 3.73
N TRP A 8 -12.40 1.18 3.48
CA TRP A 8 -11.79 2.35 2.87
C TRP A 8 -10.71 1.91 1.88
N ARG A 9 -10.58 2.63 0.76
CA ARG A 9 -9.47 2.43 -0.18
C ARG A 9 -8.21 3.07 0.37
N TRP A 10 -7.17 2.27 0.59
CA TRP A 10 -5.82 2.77 0.85
C TRP A 10 -5.23 3.28 -0.46
N GLU A 11 -4.82 4.54 -0.48
CA GLU A 11 -4.13 5.12 -1.63
C GLU A 11 -2.79 5.72 -1.21
N LYS A 12 -1.75 5.35 -1.95
CA LYS A 12 -0.42 5.91 -1.78
C LYS A 12 -0.45 7.37 -2.19
N MET A 13 0.06 8.26 -1.33
CA MET A 13 0.20 9.66 -1.71
C MET A 13 1.62 9.90 -2.24
N PRO A 14 1.78 10.66 -3.34
CA PRO A 14 3.08 11.18 -3.71
C PRO A 14 3.55 12.09 -2.57
N VAL A 15 4.52 11.63 -1.79
CA VAL A 15 5.20 12.46 -0.80
C VAL A 15 6.09 13.38 -1.59
N VAL A 16 5.79 14.67 -1.57
CA VAL A 16 6.60 15.69 -2.24
C VAL A 16 7.56 16.27 -1.21
N ASN A 17 8.68 15.59 -0.99
CA ASN A 17 9.87 16.22 -0.40
C ASN A 17 10.99 16.21 -1.45
N GLU A 18 11.99 17.08 -1.27
CA GLU A 18 13.04 17.29 -2.29
C GLU A 18 13.78 15.98 -2.63
N LEU A 19 13.95 15.11 -1.64
CA LEU A 19 14.58 13.81 -1.79
C LEU A 19 13.69 12.86 -2.60
N THR A 20 12.43 12.64 -2.21
CA THR A 20 11.52 11.70 -2.90
C THR A 20 11.26 12.09 -4.34
N VAL A 21 11.25 13.38 -4.68
CA VAL A 21 11.09 13.86 -6.07
C VAL A 21 12.31 13.52 -6.92
N LYS A 22 13.52 13.65 -6.37
CA LYS A 22 14.78 13.38 -7.06
C LYS A 22 15.16 11.90 -7.09
N THR A 23 14.30 11.02 -6.60
CA THR A 23 14.62 9.60 -6.44
C THR A 23 13.58 8.67 -7.00
N ILE A 24 14.05 7.49 -7.41
CA ILE A 24 13.24 6.34 -7.73
C ILE A 24 13.45 5.31 -6.62
N THR A 25 12.35 4.79 -6.06
CA THR A 25 12.39 3.69 -5.09
C THR A 25 12.24 2.36 -5.83
N VAL A 26 13.29 1.54 -5.76
CA VAL A 26 13.33 0.20 -6.35
C VAL A 26 13.22 -0.83 -5.23
N PHE A 27 12.37 -1.84 -5.42
CA PHE A 27 12.28 -2.98 -4.52
C PHE A 27 12.79 -4.25 -5.21
N ASP A 28 13.89 -4.80 -4.69
CA ASP A 28 14.45 -6.10 -5.07
C ASP A 28 13.81 -7.18 -4.19
N ARG A 29 12.79 -7.84 -4.75
CA ARG A 29 12.00 -8.90 -4.08
C ARG A 29 12.84 -10.12 -3.71
N ASP A 30 13.85 -10.46 -4.50
CA ASP A 30 14.66 -11.66 -4.27
C ASP A 30 15.58 -11.50 -3.06
N ARG A 31 15.91 -10.25 -2.73
CA ARG A 31 16.83 -9.91 -1.64
C ARG A 31 16.16 -9.21 -0.46
N ASP A 32 14.87 -8.90 -0.56
CA ASP A 32 14.11 -8.06 0.38
C ASP A 32 14.83 -6.71 0.62
N ILE A 33 15.24 -6.07 -0.48
CA ILE A 33 16.00 -4.81 -0.45
C ILE A 33 15.19 -3.68 -1.10
N VAL A 34 15.12 -2.54 -0.43
CA VAL A 34 14.64 -1.27 -0.96
C VAL A 34 15.82 -0.36 -1.22
N ILE A 35 15.88 0.23 -2.41
CA ILE A 35 16.96 1.12 -2.83
C ILE A 35 16.35 2.42 -3.33
N LEU A 36 16.78 3.55 -2.76
CA LEU A 36 16.53 4.87 -3.35
C LEU A 36 17.71 5.23 -4.26
N LYS A 37 17.41 5.34 -5.55
CA LYS A 37 18.36 5.76 -6.57
C LYS A 37 18.01 7.16 -7.06
N PRO A 38 18.99 7.98 -7.49
CA PRO A 38 18.70 9.21 -8.22
C PRO A 38 17.76 8.92 -9.39
N ASN A 39 16.83 9.83 -9.64
CA ASN A 39 16.00 9.80 -10.83
C ASN A 39 16.82 10.39 -11.98
N ASP A 40 17.27 9.55 -12.90
CA ASP A 40 18.10 9.95 -14.05
C ASP A 40 17.41 10.96 -14.99
N ASP A 41 16.07 11.03 -14.96
CA ASP A 41 15.28 12.00 -15.74
C ASP A 41 15.24 13.39 -15.10
N MET A 42 15.67 13.49 -13.83
CA MET A 42 15.87 14.75 -13.14
C MET A 42 17.36 15.00 -13.04
N ASP A 43 17.80 16.26 -13.13
CA ASP A 43 19.20 16.66 -12.93
C ASP A 43 19.59 16.56 -11.44
N ALA A 44 19.24 15.45 -10.81
CA ALA A 44 19.60 15.02 -9.49
C ALA A 44 21.05 14.57 -9.60
N GLY A 45 21.99 15.43 -9.20
CA GLY A 45 23.40 15.07 -9.15
C GLY A 45 23.66 13.72 -8.43
N PRO A 46 24.89 13.19 -8.51
CA PRO A 46 25.20 11.80 -8.13
C PRO A 46 25.02 11.47 -6.63
N TYR A 47 24.66 12.44 -5.80
CA TYR A 47 24.50 12.28 -4.35
C TYR A 47 23.15 12.81 -3.90
N LEU A 48 22.37 11.94 -3.27
CA LEU A 48 21.17 12.30 -2.54
C LEU A 48 21.55 12.69 -1.11
N GLU A 49 21.38 13.96 -0.75
CA GLU A 49 21.48 14.45 0.63
C GLU A 49 20.07 14.72 1.18
N GLY A 50 19.81 14.33 2.43
CA GLY A 50 18.56 14.61 3.12
C GLY A 50 18.05 13.45 3.99
N GLU A 51 16.96 13.71 4.71
CA GLU A 51 16.24 12.72 5.50
C GLU A 51 14.93 12.35 4.82
N ILE A 52 14.53 11.07 4.93
CA ILE A 52 13.22 10.62 4.46
C ILE A 52 12.17 11.09 5.46
N GLN A 53 11.35 12.05 5.04
CA GLN A 53 10.29 12.63 5.87
C GLN A 53 8.93 11.99 5.64
N THR A 54 8.91 10.67 5.37
CA THR A 54 7.67 9.92 5.22
C THR A 54 7.76 8.55 5.86
N ASP A 55 6.60 8.02 6.20
CA ASP A 55 6.40 6.70 6.75
C ASP A 55 6.05 5.64 5.71
N GLN A 56 5.74 6.04 4.48
CA GLN A 56 5.44 5.15 3.38
C GLN A 56 6.30 5.52 2.17
N LEU A 57 7.02 4.55 1.62
CA LEU A 57 7.78 4.74 0.38
C LEU A 57 6.91 4.45 -0.84
N ASN A 58 7.07 5.29 -1.88
CA ASN A 58 6.44 5.07 -3.18
C ASN A 58 7.37 4.24 -4.05
N VAL A 59 7.17 2.92 -4.01
CA VAL A 59 7.88 1.97 -4.86
C VAL A 59 7.35 2.06 -6.31
N MET A 60 8.22 1.93 -7.31
CA MET A 60 7.81 1.94 -8.73
C MET A 60 6.75 0.91 -9.09
N PHE A 61 6.66 -0.20 -8.34
CA PHE A 61 5.66 -1.23 -8.56
C PHE A 61 4.49 -1.01 -7.57
N ASP A 62 3.30 -0.78 -8.13
CA ASP A 62 2.12 -0.33 -7.38
C ASP A 62 1.58 -1.36 -6.39
N ASP A 63 1.97 -2.62 -6.52
CA ASP A 63 1.57 -3.70 -5.62
C ASP A 63 2.39 -3.78 -4.31
N GLU A 64 3.43 -2.97 -4.15
CA GLU A 64 4.29 -3.04 -2.95
C GLU A 64 4.01 -1.93 -1.94
N LEU A 65 3.82 -2.32 -0.68
CA LEU A 65 3.75 -1.39 0.45
C LEU A 65 5.03 -1.51 1.27
N VAL A 66 5.79 -0.43 1.36
CA VAL A 66 6.94 -0.33 2.26
C VAL A 66 6.66 0.78 3.27
N LEU A 67 6.61 0.41 4.54
CA LEU A 67 6.29 1.30 5.66
C LEU A 67 7.44 1.37 6.67
N HIS A 68 7.44 2.40 7.50
CA HIS A 68 8.33 2.45 8.64
C HIS A 68 8.04 1.30 9.63
N SER A 69 9.06 0.71 10.23
CA SER A 69 8.96 -0.48 11.10
C SER A 69 8.07 -0.25 12.34
N ARG A 70 7.93 1.01 12.78
CA ARG A 70 7.02 1.43 13.85
C ARG A 70 5.57 0.97 13.66
N PHE A 71 5.12 0.71 12.43
CA PHE A 71 3.75 0.26 12.13
C PHE A 71 3.56 -1.26 12.21
N THR A 72 4.61 -2.04 12.52
CA THR A 72 4.53 -3.51 12.59
C THR A 72 3.40 -4.00 13.50
N GLU A 73 3.22 -3.33 14.65
CA GLU A 73 2.18 -3.65 15.65
C GLU A 73 0.76 -3.53 15.09
N CYS A 74 0.49 -2.66 14.11
CA CYS A 74 -0.83 -2.56 13.47
C CYS A 74 -1.25 -3.85 12.75
N PHE A 75 -0.27 -4.69 12.41
CA PHE A 75 -0.45 -5.87 11.59
C PHE A 75 -0.16 -7.17 12.34
N ALA A 76 0.29 -7.12 13.59
CA ALA A 76 0.76 -8.29 14.35
C ALA A 76 -0.32 -9.40 14.45
N ASP A 77 -1.55 -9.00 14.72
CA ASP A 77 -2.75 -9.84 14.80
C ASP A 77 -3.34 -10.26 13.44
N LYS A 78 -2.83 -9.66 12.35
CA LYS A 78 -3.30 -9.84 10.96
C LYS A 78 -2.29 -10.62 10.11
N GLN A 79 -1.11 -10.93 10.67
CA GLN A 79 -0.07 -11.66 9.96
C GLN A 79 -0.54 -13.05 9.53
N ALA A 80 0.02 -13.52 8.41
CA ALA A 80 -0.24 -14.81 7.77
C ALA A 80 -1.64 -14.98 7.15
N ARG A 81 -2.66 -14.29 7.66
CA ARG A 81 -4.02 -14.32 7.09
C ARG A 81 -4.26 -13.21 6.08
N ASP A 82 -4.00 -11.97 6.48
CA ASP A 82 -4.34 -10.79 5.69
C ASP A 82 -3.09 -10.26 4.98
N VAL A 83 -1.98 -10.22 5.72
CA VAL A 83 -0.69 -9.68 5.28
C VAL A 83 0.48 -10.56 5.71
N THR A 84 1.59 -10.44 5.00
CA THR A 84 2.90 -10.79 5.55
C THR A 84 3.71 -9.52 5.74
N VAL A 85 4.38 -9.43 6.89
CA VAL A 85 5.23 -8.31 7.26
C VAL A 85 6.65 -8.82 7.34
N ARG A 86 7.57 -8.18 6.62
CA ARG A 86 8.98 -8.58 6.60
C ARG A 86 9.87 -7.35 6.78
N PRO A 87 10.91 -7.41 7.64
CA PRO A 87 11.91 -6.35 7.65
C PRO A 87 12.61 -6.31 6.29
N VAL A 88 12.91 -5.11 5.80
CA VAL A 88 13.66 -4.92 4.56
C VAL A 88 14.93 -4.15 4.81
N LYS A 89 15.96 -4.45 4.02
CA LYS A 89 17.15 -3.61 4.02
C LYS A 89 16.89 -2.40 3.14
N PHE A 90 17.16 -1.22 3.67
CA PHE A 90 17.00 0.04 2.99
C PHE A 90 18.39 0.60 2.64
N TYR A 91 18.58 1.03 1.40
CA TYR A 91 19.82 1.68 0.94
C TYR A 91 19.53 3.07 0.39
N LEU A 92 20.21 4.08 0.94
CA LEU A 92 20.32 5.40 0.33
C LEU A 92 21.59 5.42 -0.53
N ASN A 93 21.46 5.71 -1.83
CA ASN A 93 22.58 5.78 -2.78
C ASN A 93 23.41 4.49 -2.91
N ASP A 94 22.83 3.29 -2.75
CA ASP A 94 23.54 2.00 -2.77
C ASP A 94 24.65 1.82 -1.69
N GLU A 95 24.89 2.81 -0.82
CA GLU A 95 26.03 2.83 0.11
C GLU A 95 25.64 2.88 1.60
N GLN A 96 24.54 3.56 1.97
CA GLN A 96 24.11 3.67 3.37
C GLN A 96 22.96 2.71 3.67
N GLN A 97 23.28 1.62 4.38
CA GLN A 97 22.33 0.59 4.79
C GLN A 97 21.62 0.95 6.10
N ASP A 98 20.29 0.93 6.10
CA ASP A 98 19.41 0.94 7.27
C ASP A 98 18.51 -0.30 7.21
N THR A 99 18.52 -1.15 8.22
CA THR A 99 17.70 -2.38 8.24
C THR A 99 16.63 -2.39 9.33
N GLU A 100 16.59 -1.35 10.16
CA GLU A 100 15.72 -1.33 11.34
C GLU A 100 14.52 -0.42 11.14
N SER A 101 14.60 0.53 10.21
CA SER A 101 13.56 1.54 10.03
C SER A 101 12.41 1.11 9.12
N TRP A 102 12.53 0.01 8.35
CA TRP A 102 11.57 -0.28 7.27
C TRP A 102 11.07 -1.73 7.24
N ILE A 103 9.80 -1.88 6.88
CA ILE A 103 9.10 -3.15 6.67
C ILE A 103 8.42 -3.17 5.30
N HIS A 104 8.43 -4.32 4.66
CA HIS A 104 7.58 -4.64 3.52
C HIS A 104 6.30 -5.33 3.99
N ILE A 105 5.18 -4.88 3.44
CA ILE A 105 3.85 -5.43 3.68
C ILE A 105 3.34 -6.01 2.37
N SER A 106 3.30 -7.34 2.29
CA SER A 106 2.64 -8.03 1.20
C SER A 106 1.22 -8.40 1.60
N ILE A 107 0.23 -7.87 0.90
CA ILE A 107 -1.18 -8.19 1.12
C ILE A 107 -1.51 -9.51 0.43
N VAL A 108 -1.77 -10.53 1.24
CA VAL A 108 -2.08 -11.89 0.79
C VAL A 108 -3.58 -12.08 0.60
N GLY A 109 -4.38 -11.38 1.40
CA GLY A 109 -5.83 -11.47 1.37
C GLY A 109 -6.41 -11.03 0.02
N ARG A 110 -7.19 -11.92 -0.59
CA ARG A 110 -8.01 -11.64 -1.80
C ARG A 110 -9.46 -11.99 -1.50
N VAL A 111 -10.36 -11.03 -1.66
CA VAL A 111 -11.77 -11.19 -1.31
C VAL A 111 -12.64 -10.85 -2.50
N LEU A 112 -13.64 -11.70 -2.78
CA LEU A 112 -14.75 -11.37 -3.67
C LEU A 112 -15.61 -10.30 -3.00
N ALA A 113 -15.21 -9.05 -3.19
CA ALA A 113 -15.76 -7.89 -2.47
C ALA A 113 -16.70 -7.04 -3.33
N ILE A 114 -16.83 -7.32 -4.62
CA ILE A 114 -17.70 -6.57 -5.55
C ILE A 114 -19.10 -7.18 -5.54
N ASP A 115 -20.12 -6.36 -5.28
CA ASP A 115 -21.47 -6.67 -5.68
C ASP A 115 -21.61 -6.39 -7.18
N TYR A 116 -21.43 -7.42 -8.00
CA TYR A 116 -21.46 -7.34 -9.47
C TYR A 116 -22.84 -6.93 -10.03
N GLN A 117 -23.91 -6.99 -9.23
CA GLN A 117 -25.24 -6.57 -9.68
C GLN A 117 -25.45 -5.07 -9.51
N GLN A 118 -24.80 -4.47 -8.52
CA GLN A 118 -24.99 -3.07 -8.15
C GLN A 118 -23.79 -2.17 -8.50
N SER A 119 -22.62 -2.75 -8.74
CA SER A 119 -21.40 -2.02 -9.13
C SER A 119 -21.40 -1.68 -10.63
N ALA A 120 -20.76 -0.57 -10.98
CA ALA A 120 -20.48 -0.19 -12.37
C ALA A 120 -18.98 -0.37 -12.66
N TYR A 121 -18.67 -1.27 -13.61
CA TYR A 121 -17.31 -1.62 -13.98
C TYR A 121 -17.22 -1.90 -15.48
N THR A 122 -16.01 -1.76 -16.02
CA THR A 122 -15.69 -2.16 -17.39
C THR A 122 -14.76 -3.36 -17.38
N VAL A 123 -14.83 -4.18 -18.43
CA VAL A 123 -13.99 -5.37 -18.60
C VAL A 123 -13.14 -5.25 -19.85
N ASP A 124 -11.97 -5.88 -19.85
CA ASP A 124 -11.15 -6.08 -21.04
C ASP A 124 -11.64 -7.31 -21.86
N ASP A 125 -11.03 -7.54 -23.01
CA ASP A 125 -11.42 -8.58 -23.96
C ASP A 125 -11.34 -10.01 -23.38
N ASP A 126 -10.55 -10.21 -22.33
CA ASP A 126 -10.41 -11.46 -21.59
C ASP A 126 -11.39 -11.60 -20.41
N ASN A 127 -12.35 -10.69 -20.29
CA ASN A 127 -13.30 -10.53 -19.18
C ASN A 127 -12.66 -10.16 -17.82
N SER A 128 -11.38 -9.77 -17.77
CA SER A 128 -10.81 -9.17 -16.55
C SER A 128 -11.35 -7.77 -16.31
N ILE A 129 -11.41 -7.33 -15.05
CA ILE A 129 -11.91 -5.98 -14.71
C ILE A 129 -10.85 -4.97 -15.12
N LYS A 130 -11.21 -4.10 -16.05
CA LYS A 130 -10.36 -2.99 -16.52
C LYS A 130 -10.45 -1.79 -15.58
N SER A 131 -11.66 -1.43 -15.17
CA SER A 131 -11.90 -0.29 -14.28
C SER A 131 -13.19 -0.44 -13.49
N ILE A 132 -13.23 0.20 -12.32
CA ILE A 132 -14.44 0.31 -11.48
C ILE A 132 -14.80 1.79 -11.37
N GLU A 133 -15.93 2.18 -11.94
CA GLU A 133 -16.45 3.55 -11.90
C GLU A 133 -17.27 3.79 -10.64
N HIS A 134 -18.04 2.77 -10.22
CA HIS A 134 -18.82 2.77 -8.99
C HIS A 134 -18.70 1.40 -8.31
N LEU A 135 -18.18 1.37 -7.09
CA LEU A 135 -18.03 0.15 -6.31
C LEU A 135 -19.17 0.04 -5.29
N VAL A 136 -19.87 -1.08 -5.28
CA VAL A 136 -20.74 -1.49 -4.18
C VAL A 136 -20.14 -2.75 -3.56
N LEU A 137 -19.94 -2.73 -2.24
CA LEU A 137 -19.29 -3.83 -1.53
C LEU A 137 -20.26 -4.96 -1.21
N ASP A 138 -19.84 -6.20 -1.49
CA ASP A 138 -20.48 -7.41 -0.98
C ASP A 138 -20.07 -7.64 0.48
N HIS A 139 -20.80 -7.00 1.40
CA HIS A 139 -20.53 -7.11 2.83
C HIS A 139 -20.61 -8.54 3.37
N ALA A 140 -21.47 -9.39 2.81
CA ALA A 140 -21.63 -10.77 3.30
C ALA A 140 -20.37 -11.60 3.02
N ASN A 141 -19.77 -11.45 1.83
CA ASN A 141 -18.51 -12.10 1.51
C ASN A 141 -17.33 -11.52 2.31
N ILE A 142 -17.29 -10.20 2.49
CA ILE A 142 -16.25 -9.54 3.29
C ILE A 142 -16.30 -9.98 4.76
N GLU A 143 -17.48 -9.97 5.39
CA GLU A 143 -17.66 -10.42 6.77
C GLU A 143 -17.25 -11.89 6.95
N ARG A 144 -17.63 -12.76 6.00
CA ARG A 144 -17.23 -14.17 6.02
C ARG A 144 -15.71 -14.34 5.91
N SER A 145 -15.05 -13.49 5.13
CA SER A 145 -13.58 -13.51 5.03
C SER A 145 -12.90 -13.15 6.34
N GLY A 146 -13.54 -12.30 7.16
CA GLY A 146 -13.01 -11.74 8.40
C GLY A 146 -11.66 -11.03 8.27
N MET A 147 -11.30 -10.58 7.07
CA MET A 147 -10.05 -9.87 6.79
C MET A 147 -10.20 -8.38 7.08
N HIS A 148 -9.14 -7.78 7.63
CA HIS A 148 -9.08 -6.35 7.94
C HIS A 148 -8.38 -5.53 6.85
N ILE A 149 -7.60 -6.20 6.00
CA ILE A 149 -6.94 -5.63 4.83
C ILE A 149 -6.88 -6.68 3.73
N PHE A 150 -7.25 -6.31 2.52
CA PHE A 150 -7.26 -7.24 1.38
C PHE A 150 -7.27 -6.50 0.04
N ARG A 151 -7.00 -7.25 -1.02
CA ARG A 151 -7.23 -6.84 -2.42
C ARG A 151 -8.54 -7.40 -2.94
N ILE A 152 -9.16 -6.70 -3.87
CA ILE A 152 -10.37 -7.18 -4.54
C ILE A 152 -9.98 -8.31 -5.50
N TYR A 153 -10.60 -9.48 -5.33
CA TYR A 153 -10.37 -10.60 -6.23
C TYR A 153 -10.83 -10.24 -7.66
N GLY A 154 -9.93 -10.34 -8.63
CA GLY A 154 -10.18 -9.94 -10.02
C GLY A 154 -9.91 -8.46 -10.32
N PHE A 155 -9.52 -7.65 -9.32
CA PHE A 155 -9.10 -6.26 -9.47
C PHE A 155 -8.09 -5.89 -8.37
N GLU A 156 -6.85 -6.32 -8.53
CA GLU A 156 -5.84 -6.34 -7.45
C GLU A 156 -5.18 -4.98 -7.16
N ASP A 157 -5.44 -3.98 -7.99
CA ASP A 157 -4.90 -2.62 -7.87
C ASP A 157 -5.40 -1.90 -6.60
N TRP A 158 -6.57 -2.28 -6.09
CA TRP A 158 -7.17 -1.63 -4.93
C TRP A 158 -6.91 -2.43 -3.66
N ILE A 159 -6.40 -1.71 -2.66
CA ILE A 159 -6.22 -2.19 -1.30
C ILE A 159 -7.36 -1.64 -0.47
N LEU A 160 -8.20 -2.51 0.08
CA LEU A 160 -9.25 -2.14 1.02
C LEU A 160 -8.81 -2.42 2.44
N VAL A 161 -9.09 -1.47 3.34
CA VAL A 161 -8.86 -1.61 4.78
C VAL A 161 -10.13 -1.36 5.56
N SER A 162 -10.33 -2.16 6.60
CA SER A 162 -11.38 -1.94 7.60
C SER A 162 -11.22 -0.59 8.30
N ASP A 163 -12.33 0.00 8.74
CA ASP A 163 -12.29 1.26 9.50
C ASP A 163 -11.46 1.13 10.79
N THR A 164 -11.46 -0.03 11.45
CA THR A 164 -10.63 -0.28 12.63
C THR A 164 -9.13 -0.16 12.33
N LEU A 165 -8.65 -0.82 11.27
CA LEU A 165 -7.24 -0.73 10.89
C LEU A 165 -6.87 0.69 10.42
N LYS A 166 -7.75 1.33 9.66
CA LYS A 166 -7.59 2.75 9.29
C LYS A 166 -7.41 3.63 10.54
N GLN A 167 -8.27 3.48 11.55
CA GLN A 167 -8.19 4.27 12.79
C GLN A 167 -6.86 4.01 13.53
N GLN A 168 -6.39 2.76 13.58
CA GLN A 168 -5.08 2.42 14.16
C GLN A 168 -3.93 3.13 13.45
N LEU A 169 -3.91 3.10 12.12
CA LEU A 169 -2.88 3.75 11.31
C LEU A 169 -2.93 5.28 11.45
N GLN A 170 -4.13 5.87 11.47
CA GLN A 170 -4.32 7.30 11.67
C GLN A 170 -3.89 7.76 13.06
N ALA A 171 -4.16 6.97 14.11
CA ALA A 171 -3.74 7.28 15.48
C ALA A 171 -2.21 7.35 15.63
N MET A 172 -1.47 6.68 14.74
CA MET A 172 -0.01 6.68 14.72
C MET A 172 0.60 7.81 13.86
N ASN A 173 -0.26 8.68 13.29
CA ASN A 173 0.12 9.81 12.43
C ASN A 173 1.01 9.37 11.26
N ILE A 174 0.59 8.31 10.57
CA ILE A 174 1.30 7.85 9.39
C ILE A 174 1.22 8.89 8.26
N SER A 175 2.35 9.19 7.65
CA SER A 175 2.47 10.10 6.50
C SER A 175 2.56 9.33 5.17
N GLY A 176 2.25 9.99 4.04
CA GLY A 176 2.39 9.40 2.71
C GLY A 176 1.23 8.52 2.23
N MET A 177 0.07 8.60 2.87
CA MET A 177 -1.13 7.87 2.45
C MET A 177 -2.43 8.65 2.69
N ARG A 178 -3.48 8.23 1.99
CA ARG A 178 -4.86 8.66 2.26
C ARG A 178 -5.83 7.47 2.20
N PHE A 179 -6.93 7.61 2.93
CA PHE A 179 -8.04 6.65 2.90
C PHE A 179 -9.23 7.29 2.23
N LEU A 180 -9.68 6.72 1.10
CA LEU A 180 -10.86 7.20 0.40
C LEU A 180 -12.08 6.34 0.74
N PRO A 181 -13.27 6.93 0.86
CA PRO A 181 -14.50 6.15 0.94
C PRO A 181 -14.66 5.35 -0.35
N VAL A 182 -15.16 4.11 -0.19
CA VAL A 182 -15.58 3.24 -1.29
C VAL A 182 -17.08 3.14 -1.34
#